data_AF-E3RXW5-F1
#
_entry.id   AF-E3RXW5-F1
#
_cell.length_a   1.000
_cell.length_b   1.000
_cell.length_c   1.000
_cell.angle_alpha   90.00
_cell.angle_beta   90.00
_cell.angle_gamma   90.00
#
_symmetry.space_group_name_H-M   'P 1'
#
loop_
_entity.id
_entity.type
_entity.pdbx_description
1 polymer ?
#
loop_
_entity_poly.entity_id
_entity_poly.type
_entity_poly.pdbx_seq_one_letter_code
_entity_poly.pdbx_strand_id
1 'polypeptide(L)'
;MTGAKFQDTYKKVSAMGEKLKKAGKSGPTNDEQLQLYAYAKIAEGKDFSAASKPGMFDMAGKAKYNKWKEFVDNGVSQQDAEDKYVEVGEAILGKYDN
;
A
#
# COMPACT_ATOMS: atom_id res chain seq x y z
N MET A 1 16.74 -1.38 3.18
CA MET A 1 16.52 -1.87 1.81
C MET A 1 15.45 -2.93 1.92
N THR A 2 14.37 -2.83 1.17
CA THR A 2 13.27 -3.80 1.28
C THR A 2 13.64 -5.15 0.67
N GLY A 3 13.02 -6.22 1.18
CA GLY A 3 13.28 -7.58 0.74
C GLY A 3 12.88 -7.86 -0.72
N ALA A 4 13.50 -8.89 -1.31
CA ALA A 4 13.26 -9.28 -2.70
C ALA A 4 11.80 -9.67 -2.96
N LYS A 5 11.14 -10.35 -2.00
CA LYS A 5 9.72 -10.71 -2.08
C LYS A 5 8.82 -9.48 -2.13
N PHE A 6 9.05 -8.50 -1.25
CA PHE A 6 8.33 -7.23 -1.26
C PHE A 6 8.43 -6.54 -2.63
N GLN A 7 9.65 -6.43 -3.17
CA GLN A 7 9.91 -5.80 -4.47
C GLN A 7 9.21 -6.53 -5.62
N ASP A 8 9.21 -7.87 -5.61
CA ASP A 8 8.53 -8.67 -6.61
C ASP A 8 7.00 -8.51 -6.53
N THR A 9 6.42 -8.64 -5.33
CA THR A 9 4.98 -8.44 -5.11
C THR A 9 4.56 -7.01 -5.48
N TYR A 10 5.36 -6.00 -5.13
CA TYR A 10 5.08 -4.61 -5.48
C TYR A 10 4.99 -4.42 -6.99
N LYS A 11 5.95 -4.98 -7.74
CA LYS A 11 5.95 -4.92 -9.21
C LYS A 11 4.73 -5.61 -9.80
N LYS A 12 4.37 -6.79 -9.29
CA LYS A 12 3.19 -7.54 -9.74
C LYS A 12 1.89 -6.76 -9.48
N VAL A 13 1.70 -6.25 -8.26
CA VAL A 13 0.52 -5.44 -7.89
C VAL A 13 0.43 -4.18 -8.76
N SER A 14 1.55 -3.50 -8.99
CA SER A 14 1.58 -2.32 -9.88
C SER A 14 1.21 -2.69 -11.31
N ALA A 15 1.79 -3.77 -11.85
CA ALA A 15 1.51 -4.23 -13.21
C ALA A 15 0.04 -4.65 -13.39
N MET A 16 -0.53 -5.34 -12.39
CA MET A 16 -1.95 -5.69 -12.36
C MET A 16 -2.82 -4.42 -12.35
N GLY A 17 -2.48 -3.42 -11.55
CA GLY A 17 -3.21 -2.14 -11.54
C GLY A 17 -3.19 -1.44 -12.91
N GLU A 18 -2.06 -1.46 -13.62
CA GLU A 18 -1.99 -0.96 -14.99
C GLU A 18 -2.81 -1.79 -15.98
N LYS A 19 -2.77 -3.13 -15.87
CA LYS A 19 -3.57 -4.06 -16.69
C LYS A 19 -5.05 -3.78 -16.54
N LEU A 20 -5.55 -3.65 -15.31
CA LEU A 20 -6.96 -3.34 -15.05
C LEU A 20 -7.37 -1.98 -15.58
N LYS A 21 -6.54 -0.96 -15.38
CA LYS A 21 -6.79 0.38 -15.90
C LYS A 21 -6.88 0.39 -17.42
N LYS A 22 -5.97 -0.30 -18.12
CA LYS A 22 -6.01 -0.45 -19.59
C LYS A 22 -7.24 -1.22 -20.06
N ALA A 23 -7.68 -2.21 -19.29
CA ALA A 23 -8.86 -3.02 -19.58
C ALA A 23 -10.20 -2.36 -19.16
N GLY A 24 -10.18 -1.18 -18.52
CA GLY A 24 -11.38 -0.55 -17.97
C GLY A 24 -12.08 -1.37 -16.87
N LYS A 25 -11.35 -2.28 -16.22
CA LYS A 25 -11.87 -3.15 -15.14
C LYS A 25 -11.73 -2.46 -13.79
N SER A 26 -12.64 -2.78 -12.87
CA SER A 26 -12.57 -2.35 -11.49
C SER A 26 -11.32 -2.91 -10.80
N GLY A 27 -10.63 -2.04 -10.07
CA GLY A 27 -9.42 -2.38 -9.30
C GLY A 27 -9.71 -2.82 -7.86
N PRO A 28 -8.64 -2.95 -7.06
CA PRO A 28 -8.72 -3.20 -5.62
C PRO A 28 -9.58 -2.15 -4.93
N THR A 29 -10.25 -2.55 -3.86
CA THR A 29 -11.07 -1.66 -3.03
C THR A 29 -10.23 -0.52 -2.43
N ASN A 30 -10.89 0.57 -2.01
CA ASN A 30 -10.18 1.69 -1.40
C ASN A 30 -9.40 1.26 -0.14
N ASP A 31 -9.94 0.37 0.69
CA ASP A 31 -9.22 -0.11 1.88
C ASP A 31 -7.98 -0.95 1.52
N GLU A 32 -8.10 -1.86 0.55
CA GLU A 32 -6.96 -2.65 0.02
C GLU A 32 -5.85 -1.73 -0.53
N GLN A 33 -6.22 -0.67 -1.27
CA GLN A 33 -5.26 0.31 -1.77
C GLN A 33 -4.58 1.10 -0.64
N LEU A 34 -5.33 1.47 0.39
CA LEU A 34 -4.81 2.20 1.55
C LEU A 34 -3.88 1.31 2.40
N GLN A 35 -4.21 0.03 2.56
CA GLN A 35 -3.36 -0.95 3.24
C GLN A 35 -2.03 -1.11 2.52
N LEU A 36 -2.05 -1.36 1.20
CA LEU A 36 -0.84 -1.46 0.38
C LEU A 36 0.01 -0.19 0.49
N TYR A 37 -0.62 0.99 0.43
CA TYR A 37 0.08 2.27 0.59
C TYR A 37 0.79 2.37 1.95
N ALA A 38 0.07 2.13 3.05
CA ALA A 38 0.61 2.27 4.39
C ALA A 38 1.76 1.28 4.66
N TYR A 39 1.58 0.01 4.32
CA TYR A 39 2.64 -0.99 4.45
C TYR A 39 3.85 -0.68 3.58
N ALA A 40 3.65 -0.25 2.32
CA ALA A 40 4.77 0.14 1.46
C ALA A 40 5.58 1.31 2.05
N LYS A 41 4.91 2.34 2.61
CA LYS A 41 5.61 3.47 3.24
C LYS A 41 6.45 3.04 4.45
N ILE A 42 5.92 2.17 5.29
CA ILE A 42 6.63 1.67 6.47
C ILE A 42 7.79 0.76 6.04
N ALA A 43 7.55 -0.18 5.12
CA ALA A 43 8.58 -1.06 4.57
C ALA A 43 9.75 -0.30 3.93
N GLU A 44 9.46 0.77 3.17
CA GLU A 44 10.47 1.66 2.60
C GLU A 44 11.26 2.47 3.66
N GLY A 45 10.90 2.37 4.93
CA GLY A 45 11.51 3.13 6.02
C GLY A 45 11.21 4.63 5.94
N LYS A 46 10.06 5.01 5.37
CA LYS A 46 9.64 6.42 5.33
C LYS A 46 9.31 6.89 6.74
N ASP A 47 9.85 8.04 7.10
CA ASP A 47 9.54 8.69 8.36
C ASP A 47 8.15 9.33 8.29
N PHE A 48 7.25 8.85 9.14
CA PHE A 48 5.91 9.41 9.27
C PHE A 48 5.92 10.83 9.84
N SER A 49 6.89 11.17 10.70
CA SER A 49 6.99 12.49 11.30
C SER A 49 7.25 13.60 10.27
N ALA A 50 7.91 13.23 9.15
CA ALA A 50 8.15 14.09 8.00
C ALA A 50 6.97 14.11 7.00
N ALA A 51 5.91 13.32 7.23
CA ALA A 51 4.75 13.29 6.33
C ALA A 51 3.96 14.60 6.44
N SER A 52 3.78 15.28 5.31
CA SER A 52 2.96 16.49 5.26
C SER A 52 1.50 16.16 5.53
N LYS A 53 0.90 16.85 6.51
CA LYS A 53 -0.52 16.72 6.79
C LYS A 53 -1.33 17.21 5.58
N PRO A 54 -2.22 16.38 5.03
CA PRO A 54 -3.07 16.76 3.90
C PRO A 54 -4.04 17.87 4.30
N GLY A 55 -4.37 18.75 3.35
CA GLY A 55 -5.30 19.85 3.55
C GLY A 55 -6.75 19.38 3.79
N MET A 56 -7.60 20.27 4.33
CA MET A 56 -8.98 19.94 4.69
C MET A 56 -9.82 19.37 3.53
N PHE A 57 -9.53 19.77 2.29
CA PHE A 57 -10.25 19.33 1.08
C PHE A 57 -9.62 18.11 0.39
N ASP A 58 -8.46 17.63 0.85
CA ASP A 58 -7.80 16.44 0.28
C ASP A 58 -8.25 15.17 1.01
N MET A 59 -9.43 14.66 0.67
CA MET A 59 -9.98 13.46 1.30
C MET A 59 -9.12 12.22 1.04
N ALA A 60 -8.55 12.09 -0.16
CA ALA A 60 -7.73 10.95 -0.54
C ALA A 60 -6.38 10.95 0.18
N GLY A 61 -5.71 12.11 0.23
CA GLY A 61 -4.50 12.28 1.01
C GLY A 61 -4.75 12.06 2.49
N LYS A 62 -5.87 12.56 3.03
CA LYS A 62 -6.27 12.33 4.42
C LYS A 62 -6.46 10.85 4.74
N ALA A 63 -7.12 10.09 3.88
CA ALA A 63 -7.27 8.65 4.07
C ALA A 63 -5.91 7.92 4.08
N LYS A 64 -5.02 8.25 3.14
CA LYS A 64 -3.66 7.70 3.06
C LYS A 64 -2.83 8.03 4.31
N TYR A 65 -2.84 9.30 4.72
CA TYR A 65 -2.15 9.77 5.91
C TYR A 65 -2.68 9.07 7.17
N ASN A 66 -4.00 8.98 7.32
CA ASN A 66 -4.61 8.34 8.49
C ASN A 66 -4.30 6.85 8.56
N LYS A 67 -4.38 6.11 7.45
CA LYS A 67 -4.06 4.68 7.43
C LYS A 67 -2.58 4.43 7.72
N TRP A 68 -1.69 5.26 7.16
CA TRP A 68 -0.26 5.17 7.48
C TRP A 68 0.00 5.48 8.96
N LYS A 69 -0.63 6.53 9.50
CA LYS A 69 -0.56 6.87 10.92
C LYS A 69 -1.02 5.72 11.81
N GLU A 70 -2.16 5.11 11.49
CA GLU A 70 -2.73 3.99 12.23
C GLU A 70 -1.73 2.84 12.37
N PHE A 71 -1.05 2.46 11.28
CA PHE A 71 -0.07 1.37 11.32
C PHE A 71 1.21 1.73 12.07
N VAL A 72 1.66 2.99 11.97
CA VAL A 72 2.81 3.48 12.75
C VAL A 72 2.47 3.53 14.24
N ASP A 73 1.28 4.03 14.61
CA ASP A 73 0.79 4.08 15.99
C ASP A 73 0.64 2.66 16.58
N ASN A 74 0.25 1.68 15.74
CA ASN A 74 0.16 0.27 16.11
C ASN A 74 1.54 -0.41 16.23
N GLY A 75 2.64 0.31 16.00
CA GLY A 75 4.00 -0.21 16.16
C GLY A 75 4.45 -1.17 15.05
N VAL A 76 3.83 -1.12 13.87
CA VAL A 76 4.23 -1.97 12.73
C VAL A 76 5.67 -1.63 12.34
N SER A 77 6.56 -2.63 12.42
CA SER A 77 7.96 -2.48 12.02
C SER A 77 8.13 -2.53 10.49
N GLN A 78 9.31 -2.16 9.98
CA GLN A 78 9.60 -2.28 8.55
C GLN A 78 9.45 -3.73 8.07
N GLN A 79 9.91 -4.69 8.87
CA GLN A 79 9.83 -6.11 8.55
C GLN A 79 8.38 -6.61 8.56
N ASP A 80 7.60 -6.26 9.58
CA ASP A 80 6.17 -6.61 9.64
C ASP A 80 5.41 -6.01 8.46
N ALA A 81 5.74 -4.76 8.09
CA ALA A 81 5.13 -4.10 6.94
C ALA A 81 5.47 -4.79 5.61
N GLU A 82 6.70 -5.28 5.44
CA GLU A 82 7.07 -6.07 4.27
C GLU A 82 6.26 -7.36 4.18
N ASP A 83 6.20 -8.13 5.27
CA ASP A 83 5.47 -9.40 5.31
C ASP A 83 3.97 -9.18 5.07
N LYS A 84 3.39 -8.16 5.71
CA LYS A 84 1.98 -7.79 5.52
C LYS A 84 1.69 -7.25 4.13
N TYR A 85 2.60 -6.49 3.53
CA TYR A 85 2.45 -6.05 2.15
C TYR A 85 2.41 -7.24 1.20
N VAL A 86 3.30 -8.23 1.40
CA VAL A 86 3.33 -9.44 0.56
C VAL A 86 2.02 -10.21 0.71
N GLU A 87 1.56 -10.46 1.94
CA GLU A 87 0.30 -11.15 2.22
C GLU A 87 -0.90 -10.47 1.53
N VAL A 88 -1.05 -9.16 1.73
CA VAL A 88 -2.14 -8.38 1.13
C VAL A 88 -2.00 -8.30 -0.39
N GLY A 89 -0.80 -8.09 -0.90
CA GLY A 89 -0.51 -7.99 -2.32
C GLY A 89 -0.80 -9.28 -3.06
N GLU A 90 -0.42 -10.44 -2.53
CA GLU A 90 -0.74 -11.75 -3.10
C GLU A 90 -2.24 -12.03 -3.09
N ALA A 91 -2.93 -11.70 -2.00
CA ALA A 91 -4.39 -11.83 -1.93
C ALA A 91 -5.09 -10.95 -2.98
N ILE A 92 -4.63 -9.72 -3.18
CA ILE A 92 -5.14 -8.81 -4.20
C ILE A 92 -4.85 -9.34 -5.61
N LEU A 93 -3.65 -9.82 -5.88
CA LEU A 93 -3.32 -10.44 -7.16
C LEU A 93 -4.24 -11.63 -7.46
N GLY A 94 -4.50 -12.51 -6.49
CA GLY A 94 -5.41 -13.64 -6.66
C GLY A 94 -6.87 -13.23 -6.95
N LYS A 95 -7.32 -12.08 -6.45
CA LYS A 95 -8.68 -11.56 -6.71
C LYS A 95 -8.81 -10.84 -8.05
N TYR A 96 -7.77 -10.09 -8.43
CA TYR A 96 -7.88 -9.06 -9.46
C TYR A 96 -7.03 -9.32 -10.70
N ASP A 97 -5.99 -10.16 -10.63
CA ASP A 97 -5.14 -10.51 -11.78
C ASP A 97 -5.72 -11.67 -12.61
N ASN A 98 -6.93 -11.43 -13.16
CA ASN A 98 -7.60 -12.29 -14.15
C ASN A 98 -7.50 -11.66 -15.54
#